data_AF-A0A914BMF8-F1
#
_entry.id   AF-A0A914BMF8-F1
#
_cell.length_a   1.000
_cell.length_b   1.000
_cell.length_c   1.000
_cell.angle_alpha   90.00
_cell.angle_beta   90.00
_cell.angle_gamma   90.00
#
_symmetry.space_group_name_H-M   'P 1'
#
loop_
_entity.id
_entity.type
_entity.pdbx_description
1 polymer ?
#
loop_
_entity_poly.entity_id
_entity_poly.type
_entity_poly.pdbx_seq_one_letter_code
_entity_poly.pdbx_strand_id
1 'polypeptide(L)'
;MNFVQVFSDVIFQGGSLGKDTMLADYSDVDLVAFVNPPDLEPISEYWSPRDYKNQLKTVIKEFEDSLFELPSVTIIRSNEYLVNFAVKVGKRTVSVDLLPTANNDHPDVYSEMMNQTSSHQERGFYSASFVEKQRDFVIDQPDDVRNLIRMVKYWAYTRLPKRLQKSYPLELITIYCWEKAGEPESFEIVEGLKAVLEVLESQPWKRRKFWTDYYSKDFALDIIKTLGMKYPVMLDPANPTNNVLTVYQQGDNMKKIQNAARTTLQTPLLCDAYSLLT
;
A
#
# COMPACT_ATOMS: atom_id res chain seq x y z
N MET A 1 22.65 0.02 -24.53
CA MET A 1 22.15 1.20 -23.78
C MET A 1 21.49 0.67 -22.53
N ASN A 2 21.91 1.12 -21.35
CA ASN A 2 21.40 0.59 -20.08
C ASN A 2 19.99 1.13 -19.82
N PHE A 3 19.07 0.24 -19.46
CA PHE A 3 17.66 0.48 -19.13
C PHE A 3 17.45 1.64 -18.11
N VAL A 4 18.47 1.93 -17.31
CA VAL A 4 18.47 2.94 -16.24
C VAL A 4 18.73 4.37 -16.74
N GLN A 5 19.20 4.56 -17.99
CA GLN A 5 19.68 5.87 -18.44
C GLN A 5 18.72 6.62 -19.37
N VAL A 6 17.53 6.08 -19.65
CA VAL A 6 16.63 6.63 -20.68
C VAL A 6 15.34 7.24 -20.13
N PHE A 7 14.91 6.95 -18.89
CA PHE A 7 13.60 7.46 -18.42
C PHE A 7 13.42 7.79 -16.93
N SER A 8 14.32 7.40 -16.03
CA SER A 8 14.16 7.68 -14.59
C SER A 8 15.50 7.91 -13.91
N ASP A 9 15.67 9.06 -13.25
CA ASP A 9 16.88 9.33 -12.47
C ASP A 9 16.89 8.56 -11.14
N VAL A 10 15.71 8.17 -10.63
CA VAL A 10 15.57 7.46 -9.35
C VAL A 10 14.53 6.35 -9.46
N ILE A 11 14.90 5.15 -9.00
CA ILE A 11 14.00 4.01 -8.84
C ILE A 11 13.95 3.67 -7.35
N PHE A 12 12.75 3.67 -6.78
CA PHE A 12 12.50 3.26 -5.41
C PHE A 12 11.92 1.85 -5.34
N GLN A 13 12.40 1.08 -4.37
CA GLN A 13 11.74 -0.15 -3.95
C GLN A 13 10.53 0.23 -3.11
N GLY A 14 9.34 -0.04 -3.63
CA GLY A 14 8.09 0.11 -2.91
C GLY A 14 7.67 -1.20 -2.25
N GLY A 15 6.42 -1.22 -1.80
CA GLY A 15 5.76 -2.46 -1.40
C GLY A 15 6.44 -3.21 -0.25
N SER A 16 6.23 -4.51 -0.22
CA SER A 16 6.72 -5.36 0.88
C SER A 16 8.26 -5.44 0.93
N LEU A 17 8.93 -5.35 -0.23
CA LEU A 17 10.38 -5.37 -0.32
C LEU A 17 10.98 -4.09 0.27
N GLY A 18 10.53 -2.93 -0.19
CA GLY A 18 11.03 -1.64 0.29
C GLY A 18 10.76 -1.40 1.76
N LYS A 19 9.67 -1.95 2.29
CA LYS A 19 9.26 -1.81 3.70
C LYS A 19 9.92 -2.79 4.66
N ASP A 20 10.77 -3.70 4.17
CA ASP A 20 11.31 -4.83 4.93
C ASP A 20 10.19 -5.68 5.61
N THR A 21 9.15 -6.02 4.86
CA THR A 21 8.04 -6.88 5.35
C THR A 21 7.68 -7.98 4.35
N MET A 22 8.64 -8.32 3.48
CA MET A 22 8.47 -9.31 2.41
C MET A 22 8.31 -10.73 2.96
N LEU A 23 7.42 -11.51 2.34
CA LEU A 23 7.35 -12.95 2.51
C LEU A 23 7.96 -13.60 1.27
N ALA A 24 9.12 -14.24 1.42
CA ALA A 24 10.02 -14.62 0.31
C ALA A 24 9.36 -15.37 -0.87
N ASP A 25 8.31 -16.16 -0.63
CA ASP A 25 7.63 -16.96 -1.67
C ASP A 25 6.25 -16.40 -2.07
N TYR A 26 5.81 -15.28 -1.48
CA TYR A 26 4.43 -14.80 -1.57
C TYR A 26 4.29 -13.32 -1.96
N SER A 27 5.39 -12.59 -2.09
CA SER A 27 5.40 -11.17 -2.43
C SER A 27 5.91 -10.92 -3.84
N ASP A 28 5.20 -10.07 -4.56
CA ASP A 28 5.70 -9.32 -5.71
C ASP A 28 6.73 -8.26 -5.28
N VAL A 29 7.51 -7.80 -6.26
CA VAL A 29 8.42 -6.67 -6.10
C VAL A 29 7.77 -5.44 -6.72
N ASP A 30 7.51 -4.43 -5.91
CA ASP A 30 7.02 -3.13 -6.38
C ASP A 30 8.21 -2.19 -6.61
N LEU A 31 8.35 -1.67 -7.84
CA LEU A 31 9.32 -0.65 -8.21
C LEU A 31 8.57 0.61 -8.62
N VAL A 32 8.95 1.76 -8.07
CA VAL A 32 8.43 3.06 -8.47
C VAL A 32 9.54 3.80 -9.18
N ALA A 33 9.30 4.18 -10.44
CA ALA A 33 10.25 4.93 -11.25
C ALA A 33 9.82 6.39 -11.32
N PHE A 34 10.65 7.29 -10.81
CA PHE A 34 10.42 8.73 -10.93
C PHE A 34 10.91 9.19 -12.30
N VAL A 35 9.96 9.52 -13.17
CA VAL A 35 10.19 9.98 -14.54
C VAL A 35 10.30 11.50 -14.53
N ASN A 36 11.34 12.01 -15.16
CA ASN A 36 11.63 13.44 -15.16
C ASN A 36 10.95 14.17 -16.33
N PRO A 37 10.77 15.48 -16.21
CA PRO A 37 10.53 16.36 -17.35
C PRO A 37 11.59 16.20 -18.45
N PRO A 38 11.21 16.29 -19.74
CA PRO A 38 9.87 16.58 -20.25
C PRO A 38 8.99 15.33 -20.42
N ASP A 39 9.50 14.13 -20.09
CA ASP A 39 8.83 12.86 -20.40
C ASP A 39 7.59 12.64 -19.52
N LEU A 40 7.62 13.12 -18.27
CA LEU A 40 6.45 13.19 -17.40
C LEU A 40 6.58 14.37 -16.43
N GLU A 41 5.75 15.39 -16.61
CA GLU A 41 5.69 16.52 -15.68
C GLU A 41 4.89 16.16 -14.42
N PRO A 42 5.06 16.88 -13.29
CA PRO A 42 4.14 16.79 -12.17
C PRO A 42 2.68 17.04 -12.61
N ILE A 43 1.72 16.44 -11.91
CA ILE A 43 0.29 16.55 -12.25
C ILE A 43 -0.15 18.02 -12.26
N SER A 44 0.43 18.83 -11.36
CA SER A 44 0.23 20.27 -11.24
C SER A 44 0.47 21.08 -12.52
N GLU A 45 1.36 20.60 -13.39
CA GLU A 45 1.77 21.28 -14.63
C GLU A 45 0.84 20.96 -15.81
N TYR A 46 -0.07 19.99 -15.65
CA TYR A 46 -1.06 19.67 -16.67
C TYR A 46 -2.33 20.50 -16.49
N TRP A 47 -2.98 20.81 -17.62
CA TRP A 47 -4.29 21.46 -17.60
C TRP A 47 -5.37 20.64 -16.87
N SER A 48 -5.24 19.32 -16.90
CA SER A 48 -6.15 18.41 -16.19
C SER A 48 -5.48 17.08 -15.83
N PRO A 49 -5.99 16.34 -14.83
CA PRO A 49 -5.53 14.97 -14.54
C PRO A 49 -5.67 14.02 -15.73
N ARG A 50 -6.56 14.32 -16.68
CA ARG A 50 -6.72 13.54 -17.91
C ARG A 50 -5.51 13.68 -18.83
N ASP A 51 -4.90 14.87 -18.88
CA ASP A 51 -3.72 15.12 -19.72
C ASP A 51 -2.50 14.43 -19.13
N TYR A 52 -2.32 14.52 -17.80
CA TYR A 52 -1.32 13.70 -17.09
C TYR A 52 -1.52 12.21 -17.36
N LYS A 53 -2.76 11.71 -17.23
CA LYS A 53 -3.09 10.31 -17.52
C LYS A 53 -2.71 9.90 -18.95
N ASN A 54 -2.92 10.77 -19.94
CA ASN A 54 -2.56 10.47 -21.32
C ASN A 54 -1.03 10.40 -21.48
N GLN A 55 -0.29 11.33 -20.86
CA GLN A 55 1.17 11.29 -20.89
C GLN A 55 1.72 10.06 -20.17
N LEU A 56 1.18 9.74 -18.98
CA LEU A 56 1.55 8.54 -18.23
C LEU A 56 1.33 7.25 -19.04
N LYS A 57 0.26 7.18 -19.84
CA LYS A 57 0.04 6.04 -20.75
C LYS A 57 1.13 5.91 -21.82
N THR A 58 1.63 7.03 -22.34
CA THR A 58 2.75 7.02 -23.28
C THR A 58 4.00 6.46 -22.59
N VAL A 59 4.33 6.97 -21.40
CA VAL A 59 5.48 6.50 -20.60
C VAL A 59 5.37 5.00 -20.25
N ILE A 60 4.19 4.54 -19.82
CA ILE A 60 3.95 3.11 -19.52
C ILE A 60 4.19 2.25 -20.76
N LYS A 61 3.75 2.71 -21.94
CA LYS A 61 3.97 2.00 -23.19
C LYS A 61 5.45 1.95 -23.57
N GLU A 62 6.18 3.05 -23.39
CA GLU A 62 7.63 3.09 -23.63
C GLU A 62 8.40 2.15 -22.70
N PHE A 63 7.95 2.03 -21.44
CA PHE A 63 8.49 1.05 -20.50
C PHE A 63 8.18 -0.38 -20.94
N GLU A 64 6.94 -0.67 -21.34
CA GLU A 64 6.54 -1.97 -21.84
C GLU A 64 7.36 -2.38 -23.07
N ASP A 65 7.47 -1.49 -24.06
CA ASP A 65 8.26 -1.69 -25.29
C ASP A 65 9.75 -1.95 -24.94
N SER A 66 10.33 -1.15 -24.02
CA SER A 66 11.72 -1.31 -23.58
C SER A 66 11.96 -2.62 -22.82
N LEU A 67 11.00 -3.05 -21.99
CA LEU A 67 11.07 -4.30 -21.24
C LEU A 67 10.91 -5.51 -22.14
N PHE A 68 10.10 -5.40 -23.20
CA PHE A 68 9.86 -6.47 -24.16
C PHE A 68 11.14 -6.87 -24.92
N GLU A 69 12.05 -5.92 -25.15
CA GLU A 69 13.35 -6.17 -25.79
C GLU A 69 14.34 -6.96 -24.90
N LEU A 70 14.04 -7.16 -23.61
CA LEU A 70 14.93 -7.86 -22.69
C LEU A 70 14.69 -9.39 -22.69
N PRO A 71 15.68 -10.23 -23.05
CA PRO A 71 15.48 -11.67 -23.22
C PRO A 71 15.04 -12.44 -21.95
N SER A 72 15.32 -11.90 -20.76
CA SER A 72 14.99 -12.50 -19.47
C SER A 72 13.66 -12.03 -18.88
N VAL A 73 12.92 -11.18 -19.62
CA VAL A 73 11.70 -10.52 -19.18
C VAL A 73 10.50 -11.10 -19.92
N THR A 74 9.37 -11.22 -19.24
CA THR A 74 8.09 -11.56 -19.85
C THR A 74 7.03 -10.62 -19.31
N ILE A 75 6.42 -9.82 -20.18
CA ILE A 75 5.31 -8.95 -19.81
C ILE A 75 4.10 -9.83 -19.44
N ILE A 76 3.53 -9.61 -18.26
CA ILE A 76 2.35 -10.32 -17.77
C ILE A 76 1.09 -9.52 -18.08
N ARG A 77 1.11 -8.22 -17.78
CA ARG A 77 0.02 -7.27 -18.04
C ARG A 77 0.51 -5.84 -17.89
N SER A 78 -0.19 -4.89 -18.49
CA SER A 78 -0.08 -3.46 -18.21
C SER A 78 -1.45 -2.86 -17.95
N ASN A 79 -1.49 -1.74 -17.22
CA ASN A 79 -2.70 -0.95 -17.01
C ASN A 79 -2.37 0.54 -16.95
N GLU A 80 -3.31 1.39 -16.52
CA GLU A 80 -3.15 2.84 -16.49
C GLU A 80 -2.15 3.37 -15.44
N TYR A 81 -1.57 2.50 -14.61
CA TYR A 81 -0.65 2.86 -13.52
C TYR A 81 0.67 2.10 -13.54
N LEU A 82 0.73 0.93 -14.18
CA LEU A 82 1.89 0.04 -14.06
C LEU A 82 2.09 -0.89 -15.25
N VAL A 83 3.33 -1.36 -15.39
CA VAL A 83 3.72 -2.53 -16.18
C VAL A 83 4.07 -3.66 -15.21
N ASN A 84 3.41 -4.81 -15.33
CA ASN A 84 3.73 -6.01 -14.57
C ASN A 84 4.44 -7.01 -15.48
N PHE A 85 5.63 -7.45 -15.04
CA PHE A 85 6.46 -8.37 -15.79
C PHE A 85 7.14 -9.38 -14.87
N ALA A 86 7.48 -10.53 -15.43
CA ALA A 86 8.30 -11.54 -14.78
C ALA A 86 9.75 -11.41 -15.23
N VAL A 87 10.69 -11.51 -14.29
CA VAL A 87 12.13 -11.60 -14.58
C VAL A 87 12.67 -12.93 -14.09
N LYS A 88 13.42 -13.64 -14.94
CA LYS A 88 14.14 -14.85 -14.54
C LYS A 88 15.49 -14.50 -13.91
N VAL A 89 15.64 -14.77 -12.61
CA VAL A 89 16.89 -14.58 -11.86
C VAL A 89 17.38 -15.94 -11.38
N GLY A 90 18.38 -16.49 -12.10
CA GLY A 90 18.88 -17.85 -11.86
C GLY A 90 17.79 -18.90 -12.07
N LYS A 91 17.43 -19.63 -11.01
CA LYS A 91 16.37 -20.66 -11.02
C LYS A 91 14.99 -20.13 -10.63
N ARG A 92 14.87 -18.86 -10.27
CA ARG A 92 13.62 -18.25 -9.78
C ARG A 92 13.04 -17.30 -10.82
N THR A 93 11.73 -17.15 -10.80
CA THR A 93 11.00 -16.14 -11.55
C THR A 93 10.39 -15.17 -10.55
N VAL A 94 10.68 -13.89 -10.69
CA VAL A 94 10.18 -12.83 -9.81
C VAL A 94 9.18 -12.00 -10.59
N SER A 95 7.98 -11.80 -10.04
CA SER A 95 6.99 -10.87 -10.58
C SER A 95 7.30 -9.47 -10.06
N VAL A 96 7.36 -8.50 -10.97
CA VAL A 96 7.65 -7.10 -10.68
C VAL A 96 6.49 -6.25 -11.17
N ASP A 97 6.00 -5.35 -10.32
CA ASP A 97 5.10 -4.25 -10.68
C ASP A 97 5.96 -2.98 -10.79
N LEU A 98 6.07 -2.39 -11.98
CA LEU A 98 6.79 -1.14 -12.23
C LEU A 98 5.80 0.00 -12.43
N LEU A 99 5.85 1.00 -11.54
CA LEU A 99 4.95 2.14 -11.50
C LEU A 99 5.71 3.42 -11.86
N PRO A 100 5.61 3.93 -13.10
CA PRO A 100 6.11 5.26 -13.43
C PRO A 100 5.28 6.35 -12.74
N THR A 101 5.95 7.40 -12.26
CA THR A 101 5.31 8.57 -11.65
C THR A 101 6.19 9.80 -11.81
N ALA A 102 5.60 10.98 -11.88
CA ALA A 102 6.36 12.22 -11.70
C ALA A 102 6.60 12.50 -10.22
N ASN A 103 7.57 13.35 -9.91
CA ASN A 103 7.71 13.88 -8.57
C ASN A 103 6.58 14.88 -8.27
N ASN A 104 5.56 14.42 -7.55
CA ASN A 104 4.44 15.24 -7.10
C ASN A 104 4.60 15.64 -5.62
N ASP A 105 5.74 15.39 -4.99
CA ASP A 105 5.93 15.75 -3.58
C ASP A 105 6.30 17.24 -3.43
N HIS A 106 5.31 18.06 -3.14
CA HIS A 106 5.46 19.48 -2.83
C HIS A 106 4.51 19.90 -1.69
N PRO A 107 4.77 21.03 -1.01
CA PRO A 107 4.02 21.42 0.19
C PRO A 107 2.48 21.49 0.04
N ASP A 108 1.99 21.79 -1.16
CA ASP A 108 0.57 21.99 -1.45
C ASP A 108 -0.12 20.76 -2.08
N VAL A 109 0.59 19.63 -2.23
CA VAL A 109 0.11 18.46 -3.00
C VAL A 109 -1.26 17.98 -2.56
N TYR A 110 -1.56 17.93 -1.26
CA TYR A 110 -2.86 17.42 -0.80
C TYR A 110 -4.02 18.38 -1.12
N SER A 111 -3.77 19.69 -1.02
CA SER A 111 -4.76 20.71 -1.41
C SER A 111 -4.98 20.67 -2.93
N GLU A 112 -3.90 20.53 -3.69
CA GLU A 112 -3.93 20.35 -5.14
C GLU A 112 -4.75 19.12 -5.53
N MET A 113 -4.45 17.96 -4.95
CA MET A 113 -5.18 16.71 -5.20
C MET A 113 -6.70 16.92 -5.06
N MET A 114 -7.14 17.66 -4.06
CA MET A 114 -8.56 17.93 -3.83
C MET A 114 -9.17 18.89 -4.85
N ASN A 115 -8.40 19.88 -5.31
CA ASN A 115 -8.88 20.91 -6.22
C ASN A 115 -8.85 20.45 -7.69
N GLN A 116 -7.85 19.65 -8.07
CA GLN A 116 -7.64 19.23 -9.45
C GLN A 116 -8.34 17.92 -9.82
N THR A 117 -8.72 17.09 -8.83
CA THR A 117 -9.33 15.79 -9.11
C THR A 117 -10.81 15.73 -8.74
N SER A 118 -11.57 15.02 -9.57
CA SER A 118 -13.01 14.81 -9.37
C SER A 118 -13.33 13.37 -8.95
N SER A 119 -12.44 12.42 -9.23
CA SER A 119 -12.68 10.99 -9.01
C SER A 119 -11.60 10.32 -8.16
N HIS A 120 -11.93 9.17 -7.56
CA HIS A 120 -10.96 8.33 -6.85
C HIS A 120 -9.84 7.83 -7.78
N GLN A 121 -10.16 7.57 -9.05
CA GLN A 121 -9.20 7.14 -10.05
C GLN A 121 -8.13 8.20 -10.30
N GLU A 122 -8.53 9.47 -10.47
CA GLU A 122 -7.59 10.58 -10.68
C GLU A 122 -6.69 10.82 -9.47
N ARG A 123 -7.24 10.72 -8.25
CA ARG A 123 -6.44 10.78 -7.01
C ARG A 123 -5.43 9.63 -6.90
N GLY A 124 -5.73 8.49 -7.53
CA GLY A 124 -4.86 7.33 -7.58
C GLY A 124 -3.50 7.64 -8.22
N PHE A 125 -3.43 8.57 -9.17
CA PHE A 125 -2.18 8.92 -9.88
C PHE A 125 -1.10 9.50 -8.98
N TYR A 126 -1.48 10.12 -7.87
CA TYR A 126 -0.54 10.67 -6.89
C TYR A 126 0.08 9.60 -5.99
N SER A 127 -0.61 8.46 -5.80
CA SER A 127 -0.21 7.48 -4.77
C SER A 127 1.20 6.93 -4.95
N ALA A 128 1.64 6.71 -6.19
CA ALA A 128 2.98 6.22 -6.49
C ALA A 128 4.07 7.23 -6.08
N SER A 129 3.83 8.52 -6.22
CA SER A 129 4.79 9.57 -5.82
C SER A 129 5.02 9.63 -4.30
N PHE A 130 4.09 9.09 -3.50
CA PHE A 130 4.21 9.05 -2.03
C PHE A 130 4.91 7.78 -1.51
N VAL A 131 5.49 6.96 -2.39
CA VAL A 131 6.08 5.66 -2.03
C VAL A 131 7.12 5.76 -0.91
N GLU A 132 7.94 6.81 -0.89
CA GLU A 132 8.94 7.02 0.17
C GLU A 132 8.27 7.21 1.52
N LYS A 133 7.33 8.15 1.64
CA LYS A 133 6.57 8.39 2.87
C LYS A 133 5.82 7.14 3.35
N GLN A 134 5.22 6.38 2.44
CA GLN A 134 4.54 5.12 2.75
C GLN A 134 5.51 4.02 3.19
N ARG A 135 6.71 3.97 2.60
CA ARG A 135 7.76 3.03 2.97
C ARG A 135 8.27 3.36 4.37
N ASP A 136 8.65 4.62 4.57
CA ASP A 136 9.28 5.13 5.79
C ASP A 136 8.35 4.94 6.99
N PHE A 137 7.05 5.21 6.81
CA PHE A 137 6.04 4.95 7.83
C PHE A 137 6.03 3.49 8.36
N VAL A 138 6.37 2.51 7.52
CA VAL A 138 6.39 1.08 7.91
C VAL A 138 7.79 0.62 8.32
N ILE A 139 8.84 1.05 7.62
CA ILE A 139 10.21 0.58 7.88
C ILE A 139 10.76 1.14 9.19
N ASP A 140 10.32 2.34 9.60
CA ASP A 140 10.76 3.00 10.84
C ASP A 140 10.11 2.39 12.10
N GLN A 141 9.16 1.48 11.93
CA GLN A 141 8.53 0.77 13.05
C GLN A 141 9.51 -0.20 13.71
N PRO A 142 9.40 -0.49 15.02
CA PRO A 142 10.26 -1.45 15.71
C PRO A 142 10.30 -2.84 15.04
N ASP A 143 11.41 -3.56 15.20
CA ASP A 143 11.62 -4.88 14.59
C ASP A 143 10.51 -5.88 14.95
N ASP A 144 10.05 -5.89 16.20
CA ASP A 144 8.95 -6.74 16.66
C ASP A 144 7.63 -6.42 15.95
N VAL A 145 7.37 -5.15 15.65
CA VAL A 145 6.20 -4.72 14.87
C VAL A 145 6.33 -5.19 13.43
N ARG A 146 7.51 -5.04 12.78
CA ARG A 146 7.73 -5.54 11.42
C ARG A 146 7.64 -7.07 11.35
N ASN A 147 8.07 -7.77 12.39
CA ASN A 147 7.91 -9.23 12.53
C ASN A 147 6.44 -9.63 12.69
N LEU A 148 5.67 -8.89 13.50
CA LEU A 148 4.23 -9.08 13.62
C LEU A 148 3.51 -8.84 12.29
N ILE A 149 3.90 -7.81 11.54
CA ILE A 149 3.37 -7.54 10.18
C ILE A 149 3.59 -8.75 9.27
N ARG A 150 4.81 -9.33 9.24
CA ARG A 150 5.11 -10.54 8.46
C ARG A 150 4.19 -11.70 8.87
N MET A 151 3.98 -11.90 10.17
CA MET A 151 3.09 -12.94 10.70
C MET A 151 1.63 -12.73 10.27
N VAL A 152 1.11 -11.49 10.37
CA VAL A 152 -0.26 -11.14 9.95
C VAL A 152 -0.45 -11.32 8.45
N LYS A 153 0.54 -10.93 7.63
CA LYS A 153 0.52 -11.15 6.17
C LYS A 153 0.50 -12.63 5.84
N TYR A 154 1.30 -13.44 6.55
CA TYR A 154 1.31 -14.89 6.36
C TYR A 154 -0.04 -15.53 6.74
N TRP A 155 -0.62 -15.11 7.87
CA TRP A 155 -1.98 -15.50 8.24
C TRP A 155 -2.98 -15.15 7.14
N ALA A 156 -2.97 -13.93 6.63
CA ALA A 156 -3.89 -13.50 5.59
C ALA A 156 -3.71 -14.33 4.30
N TYR A 157 -2.47 -14.61 3.91
CA TYR A 157 -2.17 -15.45 2.75
C TYR A 157 -2.76 -16.85 2.88
N THR A 158 -2.67 -17.45 4.06
CA THR A 158 -3.12 -18.82 4.32
C THR A 158 -4.61 -18.94 4.62
N ARG A 159 -5.25 -17.86 5.11
CA ARG A 159 -6.65 -17.90 5.59
C ARG A 159 -7.63 -17.08 4.75
N LEU A 160 -7.18 -16.11 3.97
CA LEU A 160 -8.04 -15.23 3.18
C LEU A 160 -7.97 -15.54 1.68
N PRO A 161 -9.07 -15.30 0.93
CA PRO A 161 -9.04 -15.33 -0.53
C PRO A 161 -8.02 -14.33 -1.09
N LYS A 162 -7.35 -14.67 -2.21
CA LYS A 162 -6.30 -13.86 -2.86
C LYS A 162 -6.61 -12.35 -2.95
N ARG A 163 -7.85 -12.01 -3.30
CA ARG A 163 -8.30 -10.61 -3.42
C ARG A 163 -8.30 -9.79 -2.12
N LEU A 164 -8.26 -10.45 -0.95
CA LEU A 164 -8.23 -9.83 0.39
C LEU A 164 -6.84 -9.87 1.05
N GLN A 165 -5.88 -10.54 0.43
CA GLN A 165 -4.47 -10.63 0.85
C GLN A 165 -3.74 -9.32 0.52
N LYS A 166 -4.25 -8.20 1.04
CA LYS A 166 -3.72 -6.86 0.78
C LYS A 166 -2.72 -6.50 1.87
N SER A 167 -1.44 -6.48 1.51
CA SER A 167 -0.33 -6.22 2.45
C SER A 167 -0.48 -4.88 3.17
N TYR A 168 -0.70 -3.79 2.43
CA TYR A 168 -0.68 -2.46 3.02
C TYR A 168 -1.79 -2.19 4.06
N PRO A 169 -3.06 -2.56 3.83
CA PRO A 169 -4.08 -2.52 4.88
C PRO A 169 -3.69 -3.32 6.12
N LEU A 170 -3.13 -4.53 5.95
CA LEU A 170 -2.73 -5.37 7.08
C LEU A 170 -1.54 -4.78 7.88
N GLU A 171 -0.58 -4.17 7.18
CA GLU A 171 0.53 -3.40 7.77
C GLU A 171 -0.02 -2.31 8.69
N LEU A 172 -0.92 -1.46 8.18
CA LEU A 172 -1.48 -0.34 8.93
C LEU A 172 -2.40 -0.78 10.08
N ILE A 173 -3.16 -1.87 9.91
CA ILE A 173 -3.96 -2.44 10.99
C ILE A 173 -3.06 -2.95 12.12
N THR A 174 -1.93 -3.57 11.77
CA THR A 174 -0.96 -4.09 12.73
C THR A 174 -0.34 -2.96 13.55
N ILE A 175 0.15 -1.92 12.87
CA ILE A 175 0.71 -0.72 13.52
C ILE A 175 -0.35 -0.07 14.43
N TYR A 176 -1.58 0.11 13.96
CA TYR A 176 -2.67 0.61 14.78
C TYR A 176 -2.93 -0.22 16.04
N CYS A 177 -2.83 -1.56 15.98
CA CYS A 177 -3.03 -2.41 17.15
C CYS A 177 -1.92 -2.22 18.19
N TRP A 178 -0.66 -2.14 17.73
CA TRP A 178 0.49 -1.89 18.59
C TRP A 178 0.44 -0.49 19.22
N GLU A 179 0.12 0.55 18.45
CA GLU A 179 -0.09 1.91 18.97
C GLU A 179 -1.19 1.94 20.03
N LYS A 180 -2.30 1.25 19.77
CA LYS A 180 -3.43 1.18 20.70
C LYS A 180 -3.08 0.46 22.02
N ALA A 181 -2.09 -0.43 21.99
CA ALA A 181 -1.55 -1.11 23.16
C ALA A 181 -0.58 -0.24 23.98
N GLY A 182 -0.35 1.02 23.56
CA GLY A 182 0.58 1.93 24.24
C GLY A 182 2.02 1.81 23.76
N GLU A 183 2.22 1.35 22.53
CA GLU A 183 3.54 1.30 21.87
C GLU A 183 4.61 0.56 22.69
N PRO A 184 4.31 -0.66 23.20
CA PRO A 184 5.27 -1.39 24.02
C PRO A 184 6.55 -1.66 23.24
N GLU A 185 7.70 -1.45 23.89
CA GLU A 185 9.02 -1.65 23.30
C GLU A 185 9.25 -3.11 22.87
N SER A 186 8.62 -4.07 23.55
CA SER A 186 8.69 -5.50 23.26
C SER A 186 7.37 -6.19 23.59
N PHE A 187 7.01 -7.22 22.83
CA PHE A 187 5.83 -8.05 23.09
C PHE A 187 5.98 -9.43 22.45
N GLU A 188 5.22 -10.42 22.93
CA GLU A 188 5.21 -11.73 22.30
C GLU A 188 4.41 -11.68 20.98
N ILE A 189 4.98 -12.19 19.88
CA ILE A 189 4.33 -12.15 18.55
C ILE A 189 2.94 -12.80 18.57
N VAL A 190 2.72 -13.80 19.43
CA VAL A 190 1.42 -14.46 19.59
C VAL A 190 0.37 -13.51 20.18
N GLU A 191 0.75 -12.65 21.12
CA GLU A 191 -0.13 -11.65 21.74
C GLU A 191 -0.50 -10.56 20.74
N GLY A 192 0.48 -10.10 19.96
CA GLY A 192 0.28 -9.16 18.87
C GLY A 192 -0.63 -9.74 17.78
N LEU A 193 -0.42 -11.01 17.38
CA LEU A 193 -1.26 -11.67 16.39
C LEU A 193 -2.70 -11.81 16.89
N LYS A 194 -2.88 -12.20 18.16
CA LYS A 194 -4.21 -12.27 18.79
C LYS A 194 -4.90 -10.91 18.75
N ALA A 195 -4.23 -9.85 19.17
CA ALA A 195 -4.76 -8.48 19.13
C ALA A 195 -5.22 -8.03 17.73
N VAL A 196 -4.40 -8.29 16.70
CA VAL A 196 -4.76 -7.96 15.32
C VAL A 196 -5.98 -8.75 14.86
N LEU A 197 -6.04 -10.05 15.16
CA LEU A 197 -7.17 -10.89 14.79
C LEU A 197 -8.45 -10.50 15.54
N GLU A 198 -8.37 -10.13 16.81
CA GLU A 198 -9.49 -9.57 17.57
C GLU A 198 -9.99 -8.28 16.94
N VAL A 199 -9.11 -7.40 16.46
CA VAL A 199 -9.50 -6.18 15.72
C VAL A 199 -10.19 -6.52 14.39
N LEU A 200 -9.71 -7.52 13.67
CA LEU A 200 -10.33 -7.99 12.42
C LEU A 200 -11.68 -8.68 12.67
N GLU A 201 -11.86 -9.36 13.80
CA GLU A 201 -13.07 -10.10 14.18
C GLU A 201 -14.16 -9.22 14.80
N SER A 202 -13.81 -8.41 15.81
CA SER A 202 -14.73 -7.76 16.75
C SER A 202 -15.34 -6.43 16.27
N GLN A 203 -14.93 -5.92 15.11
CA GLN A 203 -15.40 -4.64 14.56
C GLN A 203 -15.17 -3.38 15.44
N PRO A 204 -13.93 -2.96 15.73
CA PRO A 204 -13.70 -1.56 16.13
C PRO A 204 -13.91 -0.56 14.96
N TRP A 205 -14.25 -1.05 13.77
CA TRP A 205 -14.43 -0.33 12.50
C TRP A 205 -15.56 0.71 12.44
N LYS A 206 -16.26 0.99 13.54
CA LYS A 206 -17.10 2.19 13.66
C LYS A 206 -16.29 3.49 13.83
N ARG A 207 -14.96 3.39 13.94
CA ARG A 207 -14.06 4.52 14.14
C ARG A 207 -13.29 4.87 12.86
N ARG A 208 -12.79 6.10 12.82
CA ARG A 208 -11.80 6.57 11.85
C ARG A 208 -10.42 6.51 12.50
N LYS A 209 -9.43 6.01 11.78
CA LYS A 209 -8.01 6.13 12.12
C LYS A 209 -7.31 6.86 10.98
N PHE A 210 -6.44 7.77 11.35
CA PHE A 210 -5.50 8.45 10.47
C PHE A 210 -4.30 8.83 11.33
N TRP A 211 -3.19 9.08 10.65
CA TRP A 211 -1.95 9.57 11.22
C TRP A 211 -1.76 11.03 10.83
N THR A 212 -0.84 11.74 11.48
CA THR A 212 -0.64 13.19 11.26
C THR A 212 0.81 13.55 10.93
N ASP A 213 1.56 12.55 10.47
CA ASP A 213 2.97 12.65 10.11
C ASP A 213 3.17 13.56 8.89
N TYR A 214 2.28 13.44 7.90
CA TYR A 214 2.40 14.16 6.63
C TYR A 214 1.27 15.16 6.37
N TYR A 215 0.13 15.04 7.04
CA TYR A 215 -1.00 15.97 6.92
C TYR A 215 -1.64 16.26 8.27
N SER A 216 -2.30 17.41 8.40
CA SER A 216 -2.90 17.80 9.68
C SER A 216 -4.16 17.00 9.99
N LYS A 217 -4.49 16.91 11.28
CA LYS A 217 -5.75 16.33 11.75
C LYS A 217 -6.96 17.00 11.09
N ASP A 218 -7.00 18.33 11.06
CA ASP A 218 -8.14 19.08 10.52
C ASP A 218 -8.32 18.79 9.02
N PHE A 219 -7.21 18.68 8.28
CA PHE A 219 -7.23 18.28 6.88
C PHE A 219 -7.80 16.87 6.71
N ALA A 220 -7.31 15.89 7.47
CA ALA A 220 -7.84 14.52 7.43
C ALA A 220 -9.35 14.46 7.71
N LEU A 221 -9.82 15.24 8.69
CA LEU A 221 -11.24 15.32 9.03
C LEU A 221 -12.09 15.93 7.91
N ASP A 222 -11.60 16.99 7.29
CA ASP A 222 -12.26 17.61 6.15
C ASP A 222 -12.33 16.64 4.97
N ILE A 223 -11.23 15.98 4.61
CA ILE A 223 -11.17 15.01 3.51
C ILE A 223 -12.16 13.86 3.69
N ILE A 224 -12.22 13.27 4.89
CA ILE A 224 -13.16 12.19 5.20
C ILE A 224 -14.61 12.64 4.94
N LYS A 225 -14.93 13.88 5.33
CA LYS A 225 -16.26 14.47 5.15
C LYS A 225 -16.53 14.80 3.68
N THR A 226 -15.61 15.52 3.03
CA THR A 226 -15.71 16.01 1.65
C THR A 226 -15.81 14.85 0.66
N LEU A 227 -15.06 13.77 0.88
CA LEU A 227 -15.11 12.57 0.03
C LEU A 227 -16.22 11.58 0.42
N GLY A 228 -17.00 11.88 1.48
CA GLY A 228 -18.10 11.02 1.92
C GLY A 228 -17.66 9.59 2.27
N MET A 229 -16.48 9.43 2.87
CA MET A 229 -15.90 8.11 3.11
C MET A 229 -16.78 7.28 4.06
N LYS A 230 -17.06 6.03 3.66
CA LYS A 230 -17.85 5.10 4.46
C LYS A 230 -16.98 4.45 5.53
N TYR A 231 -17.54 4.22 6.71
CA TYR A 231 -16.87 3.51 7.80
C TYR A 231 -16.75 2.00 7.53
N PRO A 232 -15.66 1.34 7.97
CA PRO A 232 -14.46 1.93 8.59
C PRO A 232 -13.63 2.82 7.68
N VAL A 233 -12.95 3.76 8.31
CA VAL A 233 -11.94 4.59 7.64
C VAL A 233 -10.59 4.37 8.32
N MET A 234 -9.60 3.98 7.52
CA MET A 234 -8.19 4.05 7.86
C MET A 234 -7.51 4.76 6.70
N LEU A 235 -7.11 6.01 6.94
CA LEU A 235 -6.40 6.77 5.91
C LEU A 235 -4.96 6.27 5.81
N ASP A 236 -4.47 6.18 4.58
CA ASP A 236 -3.06 6.04 4.29
C ASP A 236 -2.28 7.22 4.91
N PRO A 237 -1.30 6.96 5.80
CA PRO A 237 -0.51 8.01 6.46
C PRO A 237 0.09 9.04 5.50
N ALA A 238 0.43 8.63 4.28
CA ALA A 238 1.04 9.50 3.27
C ALA A 238 0.05 10.02 2.22
N ASN A 239 -1.18 9.49 2.17
CA ASN A 239 -2.21 9.90 1.21
C ASN A 239 -3.58 10.04 1.90
N PRO A 240 -3.97 11.26 2.32
CA PRO A 240 -5.21 11.46 3.07
C PRO A 240 -6.47 11.15 2.25
N THR A 241 -6.37 11.01 0.93
CA THR A 241 -7.51 10.69 0.06
C THR A 241 -7.75 9.19 -0.10
N ASN A 242 -6.83 8.35 0.41
CA ASN A 242 -6.87 6.91 0.26
C ASN A 242 -7.35 6.23 1.56
N ASN A 243 -8.60 5.74 1.57
CA ASN A 243 -9.06 4.81 2.60
C ASN A 243 -8.60 3.38 2.25
N VAL A 244 -7.55 2.90 2.90
CA VAL A 244 -6.92 1.61 2.60
C VAL A 244 -7.86 0.42 2.82
N LEU A 245 -8.95 0.59 3.59
CA LEU A 245 -9.92 -0.46 3.89
C LEU A 245 -11.01 -0.63 2.83
N THR A 246 -11.00 0.18 1.77
CA THR A 246 -12.06 0.19 0.75
C THR A 246 -12.32 -1.20 0.16
N VAL A 247 -11.27 -1.98 -0.10
CA VAL A 247 -11.39 -3.36 -0.59
C VAL A 247 -12.10 -4.28 0.41
N TYR A 248 -11.96 -4.07 1.71
CA TYR A 248 -12.62 -4.87 2.75
C TYR A 248 -14.10 -4.52 2.93
N GLN A 249 -14.51 -3.33 2.47
CA GLN A 249 -15.90 -2.87 2.56
C GLN A 249 -16.79 -3.34 1.40
N GLN A 250 -16.20 -3.88 0.34
CA GLN A 250 -16.94 -4.33 -0.84
C GLN A 250 -17.67 -5.65 -0.57
N GLY A 251 -18.96 -5.74 -0.92
CA GLY A 251 -19.73 -6.99 -0.86
C GLY A 251 -19.66 -7.69 0.50
N ASP A 252 -19.27 -8.96 0.52
CA ASP A 252 -19.18 -9.81 1.71
C ASP A 252 -17.76 -9.92 2.29
N ASN A 253 -16.84 -9.07 1.86
CA ASN A 253 -15.41 -9.17 2.16
C ASN A 253 -15.12 -9.09 3.64
N MET A 254 -15.76 -8.14 4.32
CA MET A 254 -15.65 -7.97 5.75
C MET A 254 -16.08 -9.24 6.51
N LYS A 255 -17.18 -9.88 6.10
CA LYS A 255 -17.66 -11.12 6.72
C LYS A 255 -16.65 -12.25 6.55
N LYS A 256 -16.00 -12.34 5.38
CA LYS A 256 -14.96 -13.34 5.11
C LYS A 256 -13.74 -13.16 6.02
N ILE A 257 -13.30 -11.92 6.21
CA ILE A 257 -12.19 -11.58 7.11
C ILE A 257 -12.55 -11.91 8.56
N GLN A 258 -13.73 -11.49 9.01
CA GLN A 258 -14.21 -11.76 10.37
C GLN A 258 -14.31 -13.25 10.67
N ASN A 259 -14.88 -14.03 9.74
CA ASN A 259 -14.99 -15.47 9.91
C ASN A 259 -13.61 -16.14 9.95
N ALA A 260 -12.69 -15.74 9.08
CA ALA A 260 -11.32 -16.26 9.10
C ALA A 260 -10.59 -15.92 10.41
N ALA A 261 -10.74 -14.68 10.90
CA ALA A 261 -10.15 -14.23 12.15
C ALA A 261 -10.74 -15.01 13.34
N ARG A 262 -12.08 -15.11 13.44
CA ARG A 262 -12.77 -15.90 14.47
C ARG A 262 -12.31 -17.35 14.52
N THR A 263 -12.27 -18.02 13.37
CA THR A 263 -11.80 -19.41 13.31
C THR A 263 -10.35 -19.53 13.76
N THR A 264 -9.50 -18.55 13.44
CA THR A 264 -8.09 -18.56 13.84
C THR A 264 -7.93 -18.33 15.35
N LEU A 265 -8.70 -17.40 15.93
CA LEU A 265 -8.71 -17.12 17.37
C LEU A 265 -9.10 -18.33 18.22
N GLN A 266 -9.88 -19.27 17.66
CA GLN A 266 -10.28 -20.52 18.33
C GLN A 266 -9.23 -21.64 18.24
N THR A 267 -8.10 -21.41 17.57
CA THR A 267 -7.03 -22.42 17.48
C THR A 267 -6.28 -22.54 18.82
N PRO A 268 -5.68 -23.71 19.13
CA PRO A 268 -4.90 -23.91 20.36
C PRO A 268 -3.77 -22.90 20.56
N LEU A 269 -3.24 -22.33 19.48
CA LEU A 269 -2.19 -21.32 19.54
C LEU A 269 -2.67 -20.01 20.17
N LEU A 270 -3.96 -19.65 19.97
CA LEU A 270 -4.48 -18.32 20.30
C LEU A 270 -5.60 -18.34 21.33
N CYS A 271 -6.28 -19.46 21.55
CA CYS A 271 -7.42 -19.52 22.46
C CYS A 271 -7.03 -19.09 23.88
N ASP A 272 -5.85 -19.51 24.33
CA ASP A 272 -5.35 -19.27 25.70
C ASP A 272 -4.25 -18.20 25.76
N ALA A 273 -3.83 -17.62 24.62
CA ALA A 273 -2.82 -16.56 24.61
C ALA A 273 -3.36 -15.24 25.19
N TYR A 274 -2.51 -14.43 25.79
CA TYR A 274 -2.88 -13.04 26.13
C TYR A 274 -3.05 -12.21 24.85
N SER A 275 -3.85 -11.14 24.94
CA SER A 275 -3.98 -10.18 23.84
C SER A 275 -3.11 -8.98 24.15
N LEU A 276 -2.39 -8.45 23.16
CA LEU A 276 -1.63 -7.22 23.34
C LEU A 276 -2.51 -6.00 23.69
N LEU A 277 -3.83 -6.12 23.50
CA LEU A 277 -4.79 -5.06 23.81
C LEU A 277 -5.37 -5.12 25.24
N THR A 278 -4.95 -6.10 26.05
CA THR A 278 -5.47 -6.36 27.41
C THR A 278 -4.34 -6.45 28.42
#